data_AF-A0A965Q7J4-F1
#
_entry.id   AF-A0A965Q7J4-F1
#
_cell.length_a   1.000
_cell.length_b   1.000
_cell.length_c   1.000
_cell.angle_alpha   90.00
_cell.angle_beta   90.00
_cell.angle_gamma   90.00
#
_symmetry.space_group_name_H-M   'P 1'
#
loop_
_entity.id
_entity.type
_entity.pdbx_description
1 polymer ?
#
loop_
_entity_poly.entity_id
_entity_poly.type
_entity_poly.pdbx_seq_one_letter_code
_entity_poly.pdbx_strand_id
1 'polypeptide(L)'
;MRKKITEGFRDEKTPDLKYYAFDWDDNIVHMPTKIVLQDDKGEEVGMSTEDFAEYRHQVGKGDFDYNGHTIVGYAENPFRNFRTEGDKDFLIDSMKAKKGPAFDDFKEAINNGSIFSIITARGHNPETLKQAVYNYIVNDFEGISKDELLKNLKKYRSFIGEDEMSDKELIDSYLAMNKYHPVSFGNEGGATNPEEAKVKAMNDFVDYIKGMAAILNKKAWLKNDLGHKFTPTKPMIGFSDDDPKNVEVMRKAFKDKPDNLVKTYSTAGGFKKEVQ
;
A
#
# COMPACT_ATOMS: atom_id res chain seq x y z
N MET A 1 26.42 0.22 -12.29
CA MET A 1 26.28 0.32 -10.81
C MET A 1 24.90 0.86 -10.50
N ARG A 2 23.98 0.01 -10.00
CA ARG A 2 22.69 0.47 -9.47
C ARG A 2 22.97 1.19 -8.16
N LYS A 3 22.73 2.50 -8.10
CA LYS A 3 22.77 3.25 -6.83
C LYS A 3 21.74 2.60 -5.90
N LYS A 4 22.19 1.89 -4.86
CA LYS A 4 21.35 1.57 -3.71
C LYS A 4 20.92 2.91 -3.14
N ILE A 5 19.63 3.20 -3.20
CA ILE A 5 19.06 4.38 -2.57
C ILE A 5 19.06 4.05 -1.08
N THR A 6 20.08 4.49 -0.35
CA THR A 6 20.05 4.49 1.12
C THR A 6 19.24 5.70 1.55
N GLU A 7 18.02 5.45 2.03
CA GLU A 7 17.15 6.47 2.62
C GLU A 7 17.50 6.75 4.08
N GLY A 8 17.13 7.94 4.55
CA GLY A 8 17.51 8.46 5.86
C GLY A 8 18.68 9.45 5.74
N PHE A 9 18.42 10.70 6.17
CA PHE A 9 19.40 11.79 6.36
C PHE A 9 20.63 11.72 5.44
N ARG A 10 20.49 12.12 4.16
CA ARG A 10 21.60 12.08 3.17
C ARG A 10 22.83 12.88 3.62
N ASP A 11 22.59 13.92 4.40
CA ASP A 11 23.56 14.58 5.27
C ASP A 11 22.96 14.54 6.67
N GLU A 12 23.77 14.36 7.72
CA GLU A 12 23.36 14.25 9.15
C GLU A 12 22.42 15.36 9.67
N LYS A 13 22.11 16.34 8.83
CA LYS A 13 21.36 17.57 9.12
C LYS A 13 20.04 17.70 8.34
N THR A 14 19.74 16.85 7.35
CA THR A 14 18.54 17.01 6.50
C THR A 14 17.90 15.67 6.10
N PRO A 15 16.66 15.38 6.53
CA PRO A 15 15.94 14.19 6.08
C PRO A 15 15.53 14.31 4.59
N ASP A 16 15.69 13.23 3.84
CA ASP A 16 15.16 13.10 2.47
C ASP A 16 13.72 12.58 2.57
N LEU A 17 12.72 13.37 2.18
CA LEU A 17 11.31 12.99 2.30
C LEU A 17 10.85 12.22 1.05
N LYS A 18 10.99 10.90 1.07
CA LYS A 18 10.39 9.98 0.09
C LYS A 18 9.12 9.36 0.66
N TYR A 19 8.07 9.35 -0.14
CA TYR A 19 6.76 8.80 0.21
C TYR A 19 6.44 7.62 -0.70
N TYR A 20 5.58 6.74 -0.23
CA TYR A 20 5.23 5.52 -0.95
C TYR A 20 3.73 5.36 -1.09
N ALA A 21 3.30 4.80 -2.21
CA ALA A 21 1.95 4.31 -2.39
C ALA A 21 2.02 2.89 -2.96
N PHE A 22 1.31 1.96 -2.35
CA PHE A 22 1.40 0.54 -2.70
C PHE A 22 0.02 -0.06 -2.92
N ASP A 23 -0.12 -0.93 -3.91
CA ASP A 23 -1.13 -1.99 -3.85
C ASP A 23 -0.72 -3.07 -2.83
N TRP A 24 -1.69 -3.76 -2.25
CA TRP A 24 -1.45 -4.83 -1.27
C TRP A 24 -1.23 -6.19 -1.95
N ASP A 25 -2.18 -6.62 -2.76
CA ASP A 25 -2.24 -7.97 -3.34
C ASP A 25 -1.25 -8.09 -4.49
N ASP A 26 -0.51 -9.19 -4.52
CA ASP A 26 0.44 -9.54 -5.58
C ASP A 26 1.55 -8.48 -5.85
N ASN A 27 1.54 -7.37 -5.09
CA ASN A 27 2.52 -6.30 -5.05
C ASN A 27 3.31 -6.30 -3.73
N ILE A 28 2.70 -5.98 -2.58
CA ILE A 28 3.37 -6.10 -1.27
C ILE A 28 3.47 -7.58 -0.88
N VAL A 29 2.37 -8.33 -0.98
CA VAL A 29 2.32 -9.74 -0.60
C VAL A 29 1.38 -10.54 -1.50
N HIS A 30 1.71 -11.81 -1.70
CA HIS A 30 0.81 -12.80 -2.28
C HIS A 30 -0.07 -13.39 -1.18
N MET A 31 -1.33 -12.98 -1.18
CA MET A 31 -2.30 -13.35 -0.16
C MET A 31 -2.90 -14.73 -0.46
N PRO A 32 -3.08 -15.60 0.56
CA PRO A 32 -3.74 -16.89 0.38
C PRO A 32 -5.27 -16.78 0.21
N THR A 33 -5.82 -15.58 0.34
CA THR A 33 -7.26 -15.28 0.22
C THR A 33 -7.83 -15.78 -1.11
N LYS A 34 -9.02 -16.40 -1.06
CA LYS A 34 -9.65 -17.03 -2.23
C LYS A 34 -10.97 -16.36 -2.60
N ILE A 35 -11.20 -16.23 -3.91
CA ILE A 35 -12.51 -15.92 -4.50
C ILE A 35 -13.30 -17.22 -4.54
N VAL A 36 -14.57 -17.17 -4.15
CA VAL A 36 -15.38 -18.37 -3.97
C VAL A 36 -16.25 -18.59 -5.20
N LEU A 37 -16.05 -19.72 -5.85
CA LEU A 37 -16.80 -20.19 -7.01
C LEU A 37 -17.69 -21.37 -6.62
N GLN A 38 -18.60 -21.75 -7.51
CA GLN A 38 -19.48 -22.90 -7.32
C GLN A 38 -19.21 -23.94 -8.41
N ASP A 39 -19.14 -25.20 -8.02
CA ASP A 39 -19.04 -26.32 -8.95
C ASP A 39 -20.40 -26.91 -9.35
N ASP A 40 -20.40 -27.85 -10.29
CA ASP A 40 -21.58 -28.53 -10.82
C ASP A 40 -22.35 -29.38 -9.79
N LYS A 41 -21.76 -29.65 -8.63
CA LYS A 41 -22.40 -30.32 -7.49
C LYS A 41 -22.96 -29.34 -6.47
N GLY A 42 -22.74 -28.04 -6.67
CA GLY A 42 -23.13 -26.98 -5.76
C GLY A 42 -22.16 -26.75 -4.60
N GLU A 43 -20.97 -27.34 -4.63
CA GLU A 43 -19.92 -27.15 -3.63
C GLU A 43 -19.13 -25.86 -3.91
N GLU A 44 -18.62 -25.25 -2.84
CA GLU A 44 -17.80 -24.03 -2.96
C GLU A 44 -16.33 -24.36 -3.23
N VAL A 45 -15.77 -23.73 -4.26
CA VAL A 45 -14.37 -23.91 -4.68
C VAL A 45 -13.62 -22.58 -4.59
N GLY A 46 -12.50 -22.57 -3.86
CA GLY A 46 -11.67 -21.38 -3.70
C GLY A 46 -10.63 -21.21 -4.81
N MET A 47 -10.63 -20.05 -5.48
CA MET A 47 -9.67 -19.66 -6.52
C MET A 47 -8.77 -18.51 -6.03
N SER A 48 -7.46 -18.54 -6.31
CA SER A 48 -6.55 -17.41 -5.99
C SER A 48 -6.88 -16.17 -6.83
N THR A 49 -6.38 -15.00 -6.42
CA THR A 49 -6.43 -13.76 -7.24
C THR A 49 -5.68 -13.94 -8.56
N GLU A 50 -4.51 -14.58 -8.52
CA GLU A 50 -3.69 -14.93 -9.68
C GLU A 50 -4.48 -15.78 -10.68
N ASP A 51 -5.00 -16.95 -10.26
CA ASP A 51 -5.78 -17.82 -11.14
C ASP A 51 -7.04 -17.10 -11.63
N PHE A 52 -7.70 -16.35 -10.76
CA PHE A 52 -8.90 -15.63 -11.14
C PHE A 52 -8.65 -14.58 -12.23
N ALA A 53 -7.47 -13.94 -12.27
CA ALA A 53 -7.13 -13.03 -13.35
C ALA A 53 -7.16 -13.72 -14.72
N GLU A 54 -6.79 -15.01 -14.79
CA GLU A 54 -6.83 -15.83 -16.01
C GLU A 54 -8.25 -16.34 -16.32
N TYR A 55 -8.96 -16.86 -15.30
CA TYR A 55 -10.22 -17.55 -15.47
C TYR A 55 -11.47 -16.64 -15.47
N ARG A 56 -11.38 -15.42 -14.94
CA ARG A 56 -12.54 -14.49 -14.77
C ARG A 56 -13.37 -14.25 -16.03
N HIS A 57 -12.80 -14.41 -17.22
CA HIS A 57 -13.51 -14.21 -18.48
C HIS A 57 -14.48 -15.35 -18.81
N GLN A 58 -14.30 -16.52 -18.19
CA GLN A 58 -15.09 -17.75 -18.36
C GLN A 58 -16.19 -17.87 -17.30
N VAL A 59 -15.94 -17.39 -16.07
CA VAL A 59 -16.88 -17.52 -14.95
C VAL A 59 -18.25 -16.92 -15.30
N GLY A 60 -19.29 -17.75 -15.20
CA GLY A 60 -20.68 -17.36 -15.51
C GLY A 60 -21.02 -17.26 -17.00
N LYS A 61 -20.10 -17.61 -17.90
CA LYS A 61 -20.36 -17.70 -19.36
C LYS A 61 -20.41 -19.13 -19.90
N GLY A 62 -19.89 -20.08 -19.14
CA GLY A 62 -19.87 -21.49 -19.45
C GLY A 62 -19.05 -22.25 -18.42
N ASP A 63 -19.15 -23.57 -18.47
CA ASP A 63 -18.48 -24.45 -17.52
C ASP A 63 -17.01 -24.62 -17.91
N PHE A 64 -16.13 -24.74 -16.91
CA PHE A 64 -14.71 -25.01 -17.13
C PHE A 64 -14.10 -25.80 -15.97
N ASP A 65 -13.03 -26.54 -16.25
CA ASP A 65 -12.32 -27.32 -15.24
C ASP A 65 -11.33 -26.46 -14.46
N TYR A 66 -11.39 -26.54 -13.13
CA TYR A 66 -10.41 -25.94 -12.22
C TYR A 66 -10.18 -26.82 -11.00
N ASN A 67 -8.92 -27.17 -10.73
CA ASN A 67 -8.52 -28.00 -9.58
C ASN A 67 -9.31 -29.31 -9.40
N GLY A 68 -9.73 -29.93 -10.51
CA GLY A 68 -10.51 -31.18 -10.48
C GLY A 68 -12.02 -31.00 -10.25
N HIS A 69 -12.51 -29.77 -10.28
CA HIS A 69 -13.93 -29.42 -10.21
C HIS A 69 -14.40 -28.81 -11.54
N THR A 70 -15.63 -29.11 -11.94
CA THR A 70 -16.33 -28.43 -13.04
C THR A 70 -16.97 -27.16 -12.48
N ILE A 71 -16.39 -26.00 -12.74
CA ILE A 71 -16.91 -24.71 -12.25
C ILE A 71 -18.07 -24.26 -13.14
N VAL A 72 -19.23 -23.99 -12.53
CA VAL A 72 -20.45 -23.53 -13.22
C VAL A 72 -20.71 -22.04 -13.02
N GLY A 73 -20.05 -21.40 -12.06
CA GLY A 73 -20.21 -19.96 -11.83
C GLY A 73 -19.63 -19.45 -10.53
N TYR A 74 -20.09 -18.27 -10.14
CA TYR A 74 -19.80 -17.68 -8.83
C TYR A 74 -20.65 -18.34 -7.75
N ALA A 75 -20.08 -18.55 -6.56
CA ALA A 75 -20.86 -18.88 -5.38
C ALA A 75 -21.65 -17.65 -4.88
N GLU A 76 -22.52 -17.85 -3.90
CA GLU A 76 -23.16 -16.74 -3.20
C GLU A 76 -22.11 -15.89 -2.46
N ASN A 77 -22.19 -14.57 -2.63
CA ASN A 77 -21.20 -13.60 -2.13
C ASN A 77 -19.74 -14.02 -2.41
N PRO A 78 -19.33 -14.13 -3.69
CA PRO A 78 -18.07 -14.77 -4.09
C PRO A 78 -16.82 -14.03 -3.61
N PHE A 79 -16.97 -12.76 -3.25
CA PHE A 79 -15.88 -11.88 -2.80
C PHE A 79 -15.90 -11.60 -1.30
N ARG A 80 -16.71 -12.32 -0.50
CA ARG A 80 -16.83 -12.12 0.96
C ARG A 80 -15.49 -12.10 1.70
N ASN A 81 -14.53 -12.91 1.25
CA ASN A 81 -13.19 -12.98 1.85
C ASN A 81 -12.32 -11.74 1.57
N PHE A 82 -12.73 -10.87 0.64
CA PHE A 82 -12.07 -9.61 0.30
C PHE A 82 -12.82 -8.39 0.85
N ARG A 83 -13.90 -8.62 1.61
CA ARG A 83 -14.77 -7.60 2.19
C ARG A 83 -14.72 -7.66 3.72
N THR A 84 -15.53 -6.84 4.37
CA THR A 84 -15.64 -6.76 5.83
C THR A 84 -15.90 -8.11 6.52
N GLU A 85 -16.61 -9.01 5.85
CA GLU A 85 -16.90 -10.36 6.33
C GLU A 85 -15.62 -11.19 6.48
N GLY A 86 -14.62 -10.94 5.63
CA GLY A 86 -13.30 -11.57 5.66
C GLY A 86 -12.25 -10.84 6.48
N ASP A 87 -12.58 -9.77 7.22
CA ASP A 87 -11.58 -8.95 7.93
C ASP A 87 -10.73 -9.76 8.92
N LYS A 88 -11.34 -10.70 9.65
CA LYS A 88 -10.62 -11.55 10.61
C LYS A 88 -9.64 -12.49 9.90
N ASP A 89 -10.10 -13.13 8.83
CA ASP A 89 -9.29 -14.05 8.05
C ASP A 89 -8.16 -13.32 7.35
N PHE A 90 -8.42 -12.11 6.83
CA PHE A 90 -7.38 -11.25 6.25
C PHE A 90 -6.23 -10.96 7.21
N LEU A 91 -6.50 -10.69 8.50
CA LEU A 91 -5.43 -10.46 9.49
C LEU A 91 -4.56 -11.70 9.71
N ILE A 92 -5.18 -12.89 9.73
CA ILE A 92 -4.49 -14.17 9.89
C ILE A 92 -3.68 -14.49 8.63
N ASP A 93 -4.30 -14.31 7.47
CA ASP A 93 -3.73 -14.57 6.15
C ASP A 93 -2.56 -13.64 5.85
N SER A 94 -2.66 -12.37 6.24
CA SER A 94 -1.57 -11.39 6.09
C SER A 94 -0.29 -11.87 6.74
N MET A 95 -0.38 -12.49 7.93
CA MET A 95 0.77 -13.03 8.67
C MET A 95 1.35 -14.32 8.05
N LYS A 96 0.63 -14.95 7.12
CA LYS A 96 1.07 -16.15 6.38
C LYS A 96 1.42 -15.85 4.92
N ALA A 97 1.17 -14.62 4.48
CA ALA A 97 1.32 -14.21 3.10
C ALA A 97 2.78 -14.28 2.68
N LYS A 98 3.03 -14.64 1.42
CA LYS A 98 4.38 -14.65 0.87
C LYS A 98 4.74 -13.25 0.41
N LYS A 99 6.01 -12.88 0.55
CA LYS A 99 6.50 -11.58 0.06
C LYS A 99 6.24 -11.43 -1.43
N GLY A 100 5.67 -10.29 -1.79
CA GLY A 100 5.52 -9.84 -3.16
C GLY A 100 6.74 -9.02 -3.62
N PRO A 101 6.76 -8.64 -4.91
CA PRO A 101 7.86 -7.92 -5.55
C PRO A 101 8.16 -6.53 -4.95
N ALA A 102 7.20 -5.87 -4.28
CA ALA A 102 7.39 -4.58 -3.62
C ALA A 102 7.64 -4.69 -2.11
N PHE A 103 7.70 -5.91 -1.55
CA PHE A 103 7.84 -6.10 -0.10
C PHE A 103 9.08 -5.43 0.48
N ASP A 104 10.21 -5.50 -0.22
CA ASP A 104 11.46 -4.88 0.26
C ASP A 104 11.36 -3.35 0.32
N ASP A 105 10.65 -2.70 -0.61
CA ASP A 105 10.39 -1.26 -0.55
C ASP A 105 9.42 -0.91 0.59
N PHE A 106 8.41 -1.76 0.82
CA PHE A 106 7.47 -1.58 1.92
C PHE A 106 8.15 -1.71 3.29
N LYS A 107 9.04 -2.70 3.43
CA LYS A 107 9.93 -2.85 4.59
C LYS A 107 10.85 -1.65 4.76
N GLU A 108 11.48 -1.17 3.70
CA GLU A 108 12.33 0.03 3.72
C GLU A 108 11.52 1.24 4.21
N ALA A 109 10.33 1.46 3.65
CA ALA A 109 9.45 2.56 4.03
C ALA A 109 9.12 2.51 5.54
N ILE A 110 8.75 1.34 6.05
CA ILE A 110 8.44 1.18 7.48
C ILE A 110 9.67 1.36 8.35
N ASN A 111 10.77 0.67 8.08
CA ASN A 111 11.97 0.75 8.93
C ASN A 111 12.52 2.18 9.00
N ASN A 112 12.39 2.96 7.92
CA ASN A 112 12.80 4.36 7.89
C ASN A 112 11.78 5.34 8.45
N GLY A 113 10.57 4.90 8.80
CA GLY A 113 9.48 5.77 9.25
C GLY A 113 8.91 6.68 8.14
N SER A 114 9.07 6.30 6.87
CA SER A 114 8.52 7.04 5.73
C SER A 114 7.00 6.90 5.69
N ILE A 115 6.30 8.01 5.47
CA ILE A 115 4.83 7.99 5.35
C ILE A 115 4.45 7.32 4.03
N PHE A 116 3.48 6.41 4.09
CA PHE A 116 2.98 5.69 2.93
C PHE A 116 1.46 5.67 2.85
N SER A 117 0.97 5.24 1.70
CA SER A 117 -0.43 4.93 1.43
C SER A 117 -0.58 3.50 0.91
N ILE A 118 -1.54 2.75 1.43
CA ILE A 118 -2.00 1.49 0.84
C ILE A 118 -3.23 1.81 0.01
N ILE A 119 -3.20 1.54 -1.29
CA ILE A 119 -4.29 1.80 -2.24
C ILE A 119 -4.60 0.46 -2.91
N THR A 120 -5.63 -0.24 -2.44
CA THR A 120 -5.93 -1.62 -2.84
C THR A 120 -7.37 -1.78 -3.29
N ALA A 121 -7.62 -2.69 -4.23
CA ALA A 121 -8.96 -3.08 -4.65
C ALA A 121 -9.74 -3.87 -3.59
N ARG A 122 -9.12 -4.26 -2.46
CA ARG A 122 -9.81 -4.90 -1.34
C ARG A 122 -10.93 -4.00 -0.79
N GLY A 123 -11.95 -4.64 -0.22
CA GLY A 123 -13.11 -4.02 0.43
C GLY A 123 -13.14 -4.21 1.94
N HIS A 124 -12.02 -4.56 2.58
CA HIS A 124 -11.88 -4.62 4.03
C HIS A 124 -12.05 -3.26 4.68
N ASN A 125 -12.34 -3.24 5.98
CA ASN A 125 -12.30 -2.00 6.74
C ASN A 125 -10.89 -1.36 6.67
N PRO A 126 -10.75 -0.04 6.44
CA PRO A 126 -9.46 0.63 6.48
C PRO A 126 -8.65 0.38 7.77
N GLU A 127 -9.32 0.28 8.93
CA GLU A 127 -8.65 -0.04 10.20
C GLU A 127 -8.13 -1.49 10.22
N THR A 128 -8.74 -2.40 9.47
CA THR A 128 -8.25 -3.79 9.32
C THR A 128 -6.93 -3.81 8.52
N LEU A 129 -6.80 -3.02 7.44
CA LEU A 129 -5.52 -2.86 6.73
C LEU A 129 -4.44 -2.27 7.64
N LYS A 130 -4.78 -1.23 8.40
CA LYS A 130 -3.88 -0.61 9.38
C LYS A 130 -3.45 -1.60 10.47
N GLN A 131 -4.37 -2.42 10.97
CA GLN A 131 -4.09 -3.46 11.94
C GLN A 131 -3.16 -4.55 11.36
N ALA A 132 -3.29 -4.91 10.09
CA ALA A 132 -2.34 -5.82 9.43
C ALA A 132 -0.91 -5.25 9.42
N VAL A 133 -0.75 -3.96 9.10
CA VAL A 133 0.57 -3.31 9.18
C VAL A 133 1.09 -3.22 10.61
N TYR A 134 0.22 -2.90 11.57
CA TYR A 134 0.58 -2.94 12.99
C TYR A 134 1.11 -4.34 13.37
N ASN A 135 0.42 -5.40 12.95
CA ASN A 135 0.83 -6.77 13.22
C ASN A 135 2.20 -7.09 12.58
N TYR A 136 2.47 -6.62 11.37
CA TYR A 136 3.80 -6.74 10.77
C TYR A 136 4.89 -6.06 11.58
N ILE A 137 4.64 -4.84 12.06
CA ILE A 137 5.59 -4.09 12.88
C ILE A 137 5.87 -4.82 14.20
N VAL A 138 4.83 -5.18 14.95
CA VAL A 138 5.02 -5.72 16.31
C VAL A 138 5.58 -7.14 16.36
N ASN A 139 5.49 -7.88 15.25
CA ASN A 139 6.02 -9.24 15.11
C ASN A 139 7.35 -9.32 14.33
N ASP A 140 7.96 -8.17 14.03
CA ASP A 140 9.18 -8.07 13.23
C ASP A 140 9.10 -8.82 11.87
N PHE A 141 7.92 -8.77 11.23
CA PHE A 141 7.58 -9.65 10.11
C PHE A 141 8.53 -9.44 8.92
N GLU A 142 9.22 -10.52 8.52
CA GLU A 142 10.06 -10.56 7.31
C GLU A 142 11.10 -9.42 7.23
N GLY A 143 11.57 -8.94 8.39
CA GLY A 143 12.59 -7.88 8.51
C GLY A 143 12.04 -6.46 8.64
N ILE A 144 10.72 -6.28 8.75
CA ILE A 144 10.13 -5.02 9.23
C ILE A 144 10.51 -4.88 10.70
N SER A 145 11.51 -4.07 11.05
CA SER A 145 12.05 -4.01 12.41
C SER A 145 11.36 -2.93 13.23
N LYS A 146 10.68 -3.35 14.30
CA LYS A 146 10.06 -2.42 15.28
C LYS A 146 11.09 -1.48 15.89
N ASP A 147 12.25 -2.00 16.27
CA ASP A 147 13.30 -1.21 16.91
C ASP A 147 13.92 -0.19 15.95
N GLU A 148 14.11 -0.56 14.68
CA GLU A 148 14.59 0.36 13.64
C GLU A 148 13.59 1.49 13.37
N LEU A 149 12.30 1.14 13.22
CA LEU A 149 11.21 2.11 13.10
C LEU A 149 11.20 3.07 14.28
N LEU A 150 11.15 2.57 15.53
CA LEU A 150 11.11 3.40 16.74
C LEU A 150 12.31 4.34 16.84
N LYS A 151 13.51 3.84 16.55
CA LYS A 151 14.74 4.64 16.49
C LYS A 151 14.62 5.79 15.49
N ASN A 152 14.10 5.53 14.29
CA ASN A 152 13.98 6.53 13.24
C ASN A 152 12.85 7.53 13.52
N LEU A 153 11.70 7.10 14.06
CA LEU A 153 10.63 8.00 14.52
C LEU A 153 11.13 8.95 15.63
N LYS A 154 11.87 8.44 16.62
CA LYS A 154 12.48 9.27 17.67
C LYS A 154 13.44 10.32 17.10
N LYS A 155 14.26 9.96 16.10
CA LYS A 155 15.13 10.92 15.40
C LYS A 155 14.33 12.03 14.72
N TYR A 156 13.24 11.71 14.00
CA TYR A 156 12.42 12.73 13.36
C TYR A 156 11.82 13.70 14.39
N ARG A 157 11.27 13.19 15.49
CA ARG A 157 10.69 14.03 16.56
C ARG A 157 11.74 14.94 17.21
N SER A 158 12.90 14.37 17.55
CA SER A 158 14.02 15.14 18.09
C SER A 158 14.48 16.24 17.12
N PHE A 159 14.57 15.90 15.82
CA PHE A 159 14.97 16.85 14.78
C PHE A 159 14.01 18.05 14.65
N ILE A 160 12.70 17.83 14.79
CA ILE A 160 11.69 18.91 14.73
C ILE A 160 11.40 19.55 16.09
N GLY A 161 12.04 19.07 17.16
CA GLY A 161 11.86 19.52 18.54
C GLY A 161 10.44 19.29 19.06
N GLU A 162 9.90 18.09 18.81
CA GLU A 162 8.65 17.61 19.40
C GLU A 162 8.92 16.76 20.66
N ASP A 163 7.95 16.72 21.57
CA ASP A 163 8.06 16.02 22.86
C ASP A 163 8.27 14.52 22.68
N GLU A 164 8.90 13.89 23.68
CA GLU A 164 9.04 12.45 23.75
C GLU A 164 7.68 11.76 23.84
N MET A 165 7.58 10.58 23.24
CA MET A 165 6.41 9.72 23.27
C MET A 165 6.84 8.30 23.64
N SER A 166 5.94 7.54 24.27
CA SER A 166 6.16 6.11 24.47
C SER A 166 6.22 5.36 23.13
N ASP A 167 6.83 4.18 23.13
CA ASP A 167 6.96 3.37 21.91
C ASP A 167 5.60 3.03 21.29
N LYS A 168 4.58 2.78 22.12
CA LYS A 168 3.21 2.55 21.64
C LYS A 168 2.64 3.77 20.94
N GLU A 169 2.76 4.94 21.57
CA GLU A 169 2.26 6.20 21.00
C GLU A 169 2.99 6.58 19.71
N LEU A 170 4.29 6.27 19.60
CA LEU A 170 5.05 6.44 18.36
C LEU A 170 4.51 5.59 17.22
N ILE A 171 4.27 4.29 17.47
CA ILE A 171 3.71 3.39 16.45
C ILE A 171 2.28 3.80 16.09
N ASP A 172 1.44 4.12 17.08
CA ASP A 172 0.05 4.53 16.84
C ASP A 172 -0.03 5.83 16.02
N SER A 173 0.78 6.83 16.37
CA SER A 173 0.85 8.09 15.63
C SER A 173 1.42 7.92 14.23
N TYR A 174 2.43 7.07 14.05
CA TYR A 174 2.96 6.71 12.74
C TYR A 174 1.90 6.06 11.85
N LEU A 175 1.19 5.05 12.36
CA LEU A 175 0.12 4.39 11.62
C LEU A 175 -1.04 5.35 11.31
N ALA A 176 -1.35 6.31 12.18
CA ALA A 176 -2.37 7.33 11.92
C ALA A 176 -1.95 8.35 10.84
N MET A 177 -0.65 8.58 10.65
CA MET A 177 -0.14 9.44 9.57
C MET A 177 -0.22 8.77 8.20
N ASN A 178 -0.11 7.44 8.15
CA ASN A 178 -0.24 6.66 6.92
C ASN A 178 -1.71 6.65 6.43
N LYS A 179 -1.90 6.31 5.15
CA LYS A 179 -3.23 6.23 4.53
C LYS A 179 -3.56 4.81 4.10
N TYR A 180 -4.83 4.43 4.26
CA TYR A 180 -5.34 3.09 3.95
C TYR A 180 -6.63 3.25 3.15
N HIS A 181 -6.54 2.98 1.85
CA HIS A 181 -7.60 3.16 0.87
C HIS A 181 -7.99 1.81 0.24
N PRO A 182 -8.83 1.01 0.92
CA PRO A 182 -9.53 -0.11 0.32
C PRO A 182 -10.62 0.45 -0.60
N VAL A 183 -10.34 0.60 -1.89
CA VAL A 183 -11.20 1.39 -2.81
C VAL A 183 -12.55 0.75 -3.09
N SER A 184 -12.74 -0.52 -2.72
CA SER A 184 -14.00 -1.24 -2.79
C SER A 184 -14.79 -1.23 -1.47
N PHE A 185 -14.25 -0.66 -0.39
CA PHE A 185 -14.93 -0.60 0.91
C PHE A 185 -16.19 0.28 0.85
N GLY A 186 -17.27 -0.20 1.47
CA GLY A 186 -18.56 0.51 1.49
C GLY A 186 -19.26 0.59 0.13
N ASN A 187 -18.77 -0.14 -0.88
CA ASN A 187 -19.26 -0.07 -2.25
C ASN A 187 -19.99 -1.35 -2.64
N GLU A 188 -21.13 -1.61 -2.00
CA GLU A 188 -21.89 -2.85 -2.12
C GLU A 188 -22.41 -3.12 -3.56
N GLY A 189 -22.62 -2.06 -4.35
CA GLY A 189 -23.16 -2.12 -5.71
C GLY A 189 -22.14 -2.14 -6.86
N GLY A 190 -20.83 -2.11 -6.58
CA GLY A 190 -19.78 -2.22 -7.61
C GLY A 190 -19.75 -1.10 -8.67
N ALA A 191 -20.40 0.05 -8.38
CA ALA A 191 -20.59 1.12 -9.37
C ALA A 191 -19.31 1.95 -9.63
N THR A 192 -18.32 1.90 -8.74
CA THR A 192 -17.07 2.66 -8.92
C THR A 192 -16.02 1.79 -9.60
N ASN A 193 -15.51 2.29 -10.72
CA ASN A 193 -14.36 1.74 -11.42
C ASN A 193 -13.13 1.73 -10.48
N PRO A 194 -12.57 0.56 -10.12
CA PRO A 194 -11.45 0.47 -9.18
C PRO A 194 -10.24 1.29 -9.60
N GLU A 195 -9.90 1.30 -10.90
CA GLU A 195 -8.76 2.05 -11.42
C GLU A 195 -8.92 3.57 -11.19
N GLU A 196 -10.12 4.11 -11.44
CA GLU A 196 -10.44 5.52 -11.16
C GLU A 196 -10.42 5.83 -9.66
N ALA A 197 -10.93 4.90 -8.84
CA ALA A 197 -10.93 5.04 -7.39
C ALA A 197 -9.49 5.06 -6.83
N LYS A 198 -8.58 4.24 -7.38
CA LYS A 198 -7.16 4.28 -7.02
C LYS A 198 -6.52 5.63 -7.38
N VAL A 199 -6.83 6.19 -8.55
CA VAL A 199 -6.36 7.54 -8.93
C VAL A 199 -6.87 8.61 -7.97
N LYS A 200 -8.14 8.53 -7.57
CA LYS A 200 -8.70 9.46 -6.58
C LYS A 200 -7.96 9.35 -5.24
N ALA A 201 -7.80 8.14 -4.72
CA ALA A 201 -7.03 7.90 -3.49
C ALA A 201 -5.59 8.44 -3.58
N MET A 202 -4.94 8.29 -4.74
CA MET A 202 -3.61 8.83 -4.96
C MET A 202 -3.58 10.37 -4.99
N ASN A 203 -4.60 11.03 -5.56
CA ASN A 203 -4.71 12.49 -5.48
C ASN A 203 -4.89 12.95 -4.03
N ASP A 204 -5.79 12.29 -3.29
CA ASP A 204 -6.02 12.59 -1.88
C ASP A 204 -4.71 12.44 -1.07
N PHE A 205 -3.90 11.43 -1.38
CA PHE A 205 -2.58 11.25 -0.76
C PHE A 205 -1.56 12.33 -1.19
N VAL A 206 -1.48 12.68 -2.47
CA VAL A 206 -0.62 13.77 -2.98
C VAL A 206 -0.93 15.08 -2.28
N ASP A 207 -2.21 15.42 -2.13
CA ASP A 207 -2.64 16.66 -1.46
C ASP A 207 -2.32 16.62 0.04
N TYR A 208 -2.47 15.47 0.68
CA TYR A 208 -2.03 15.25 2.06
C TYR A 208 -0.51 15.48 2.22
N ILE A 209 0.32 14.93 1.32
CA ILE A 209 1.78 15.15 1.34
C ILE A 209 2.13 16.64 1.15
N LYS A 210 1.48 17.31 0.20
CA LYS A 210 1.67 18.75 -0.02
C LYS A 210 1.31 19.57 1.22
N GLY A 211 0.21 19.23 1.88
CA GLY A 211 -0.23 19.86 3.13
C GLY A 211 0.80 19.70 4.24
N MET A 212 1.32 18.48 4.45
CA MET A 212 2.36 18.22 5.44
C MET A 212 3.66 18.98 5.14
N ALA A 213 4.10 18.98 3.88
CA ALA A 213 5.29 19.71 3.46
C ALA A 213 5.14 21.22 3.74
N ALA A 214 3.96 21.80 3.49
CA ALA A 214 3.67 23.19 3.79
C ALA A 214 3.73 23.50 5.31
N ILE A 215 3.17 22.62 6.15
CA ILE A 215 3.22 22.77 7.62
C ILE A 215 4.66 22.69 8.13
N LEU A 216 5.44 21.73 7.64
CA LEU A 216 6.86 21.56 8.02
C LEU A 216 7.68 22.79 7.62
N ASN A 217 7.50 23.29 6.38
CA ASN A 217 8.15 24.51 5.93
C ASN A 217 7.79 25.72 6.81
N LYS A 218 6.52 25.87 7.21
CA LYS A 218 6.10 26.96 8.09
C LYS A 218 6.70 26.85 9.49
N LYS A 219 6.69 25.66 10.10
CA LYS A 219 7.31 25.42 11.42
C LYS A 219 8.83 25.68 11.36
N ALA A 220 9.48 25.26 10.28
CA ALA A 220 10.91 25.47 10.07
C ALA A 220 11.27 26.96 9.97
N TRP A 221 10.49 27.72 9.21
CA TRP A 221 10.66 29.16 9.05
C TRP A 221 10.49 29.93 10.36
N LEU A 222 9.49 29.56 11.19
CA LEU A 222 9.22 30.23 12.46
C LEU A 222 10.31 30.04 13.53
N LYS A 223 11.08 28.94 13.48
CA LYS A 223 12.08 28.64 14.52
C LYS A 223 13.39 29.42 14.38
N ASN A 224 13.63 30.20 13.31
CA ASN A 224 14.86 31.01 13.05
C ASN A 224 16.23 30.31 13.18
N ASP A 225 16.31 29.07 13.67
CA ASP A 225 17.53 28.24 13.79
C ASP A 225 17.87 27.46 12.52
N LEU A 226 16.97 27.46 11.54
CA LEU A 226 17.08 26.67 10.32
C LEU A 226 17.61 27.53 9.17
N GLY A 227 18.77 28.15 9.40
CA GLY A 227 19.57 28.73 8.33
C GLY A 227 19.79 27.68 7.24
N HIS A 228 19.21 27.91 6.06
CA HIS A 228 19.52 27.24 4.77
C HIS A 228 19.44 25.70 4.69
N LYS A 229 19.05 24.98 5.75
CA LYS A 229 19.10 23.50 5.76
C LYS A 229 17.82 22.83 5.27
N PHE A 230 16.66 23.45 5.46
CA PHE A 230 15.41 22.90 4.91
C PHE A 230 15.22 23.46 3.49
N THR A 231 16.01 22.97 2.54
CA THR A 231 15.61 23.08 1.12
C THR A 231 14.60 21.96 0.93
N PRO A 232 13.29 22.23 0.78
CA PRO A 232 12.35 21.16 0.54
C PRO A 232 12.74 20.56 -0.81
N THR A 233 13.34 19.38 -0.80
CA THR A 233 13.31 18.52 -1.98
C THR A 233 11.84 18.36 -2.34
N LYS A 234 11.49 18.59 -3.62
CA LYS A 234 10.12 18.35 -4.07
C LYS A 234 9.76 16.92 -3.64
N PRO A 235 8.71 16.73 -2.81
CA PRO A 235 8.40 15.42 -2.27
C PRO A 235 8.12 14.47 -3.44
N MET A 236 8.72 13.28 -3.42
CA MET A 236 8.50 12.28 -4.46
C MET A 236 7.73 11.11 -3.88
N ILE A 237 6.69 10.68 -4.60
CA ILE A 237 5.86 9.54 -4.24
C ILE A 237 6.08 8.42 -5.25
N GLY A 238 6.53 7.26 -4.79
CA GLY A 238 6.59 6.05 -5.61
C GLY A 238 5.31 5.23 -5.48
N PHE A 239 4.52 5.15 -6.55
CA PHE A 239 3.36 4.25 -6.65
C PHE A 239 3.76 2.92 -7.29
N SER A 240 3.45 1.78 -6.66
CA SER A 240 3.61 0.46 -7.27
C SER A 240 2.35 -0.39 -7.21
N ASP A 241 2.09 -1.11 -8.30
CA ASP A 241 0.93 -1.97 -8.50
C ASP A 241 1.35 -3.11 -9.45
N ASP A 242 0.80 -4.30 -9.23
CA ASP A 242 1.05 -5.48 -10.04
C ASP A 242 0.20 -5.48 -11.32
N ASP A 243 -0.97 -4.84 -11.31
CA ASP A 243 -1.85 -4.73 -12.48
C ASP A 243 -1.33 -3.64 -13.45
N PRO A 244 -0.91 -4.00 -14.69
CA PRO A 244 -0.44 -3.03 -15.67
C PRO A 244 -1.44 -1.93 -16.01
N LYS A 245 -2.75 -2.21 -15.91
CA LYS A 245 -3.81 -1.24 -16.18
C LYS A 245 -3.86 -0.16 -15.10
N ASN A 246 -3.77 -0.54 -13.81
CA ASN A 246 -3.66 0.41 -12.71
C ASN A 246 -2.45 1.33 -12.88
N VAL A 247 -1.29 0.74 -13.20
CA VAL A 247 -0.04 1.49 -13.43
C VAL A 247 -0.18 2.49 -14.58
N GLU A 248 -0.75 2.08 -15.71
CA GLU A 248 -0.91 2.95 -16.88
C GLU A 248 -1.94 4.07 -16.65
N VAL A 249 -3.06 3.76 -15.98
CA VAL A 249 -4.06 4.76 -15.59
C VAL A 249 -3.46 5.78 -14.63
N MET A 250 -2.70 5.32 -13.61
CA MET A 250 -1.99 6.20 -12.69
C MET A 250 -0.98 7.09 -13.40
N ARG A 251 -0.16 6.51 -14.29
CA ARG A 251 0.82 7.26 -15.07
C ARG A 251 0.15 8.36 -15.90
N LYS A 252 -0.90 8.02 -16.65
CA LYS A 252 -1.67 8.99 -17.45
C LYS A 252 -2.27 10.11 -16.61
N ALA A 253 -2.76 9.79 -15.40
CA ALA A 253 -3.39 10.77 -14.53
C ALA A 253 -2.41 11.83 -13.98
N PHE A 254 -1.11 11.53 -13.92
CA PHE A 254 -0.12 12.41 -13.28
C PHE A 254 0.97 12.93 -14.24
N LYS A 255 1.26 12.27 -15.36
CA LYS A 255 2.38 12.62 -16.27
C LYS A 255 2.40 14.08 -16.74
N ASP A 256 1.22 14.66 -17.01
CA ASP A 256 1.09 16.01 -17.57
C ASP A 256 0.87 17.09 -16.49
N LYS A 257 0.89 16.70 -15.20
CA LYS A 257 0.73 17.65 -14.10
C LYS A 257 2.02 18.47 -13.94
N PRO A 258 1.94 19.82 -13.87
CA PRO A 258 3.12 20.69 -13.77
C PRO A 258 3.96 20.44 -12.52
N ASP A 259 3.35 19.90 -11.47
CA ASP A 259 3.99 19.43 -10.25
C ASP A 259 3.80 17.92 -10.09
N ASN A 260 4.14 17.14 -11.12
CA ASN A 260 4.12 15.69 -11.00
C ASN A 260 5.12 15.22 -9.93
N LEU A 261 4.60 14.76 -8.80
CA LEU A 261 5.35 14.18 -7.70
C LEU A 261 5.37 12.65 -7.77
N VAL A 262 4.60 12.05 -8.68
CA VAL A 262 4.32 10.62 -8.73
C VAL A 262 5.22 9.94 -9.75
N LYS A 263 5.97 8.94 -9.27
CA LYS A 263 6.64 7.95 -10.09
C LYS A 263 5.89 6.64 -10.03
N THR A 264 5.69 6.01 -11.18
CA THR A 264 4.93 4.77 -11.30
C THR A 264 5.85 3.59 -11.56
N TYR A 265 5.61 2.50 -10.84
CA TYR A 265 6.35 1.26 -10.95
C TYR A 265 5.39 0.10 -11.18
N SER A 266 5.67 -0.73 -12.18
CA SER A 266 4.95 -1.99 -12.37
C SER A 266 5.72 -3.11 -11.69
N THR A 267 4.98 -4.00 -11.04
CA THR A 267 5.50 -5.24 -10.48
C THR A 267 4.98 -6.51 -11.19
N ALA A 268 4.24 -6.34 -12.28
CA ALA A 268 3.79 -7.41 -13.16
C ALA A 268 4.96 -8.35 -13.55
N GLY A 269 4.73 -9.66 -13.44
CA GLY A 269 5.76 -10.66 -13.73
C GLY A 269 6.81 -10.85 -12.62
N GLY A 270 6.56 -10.34 -11.41
CA GLY A 270 7.37 -10.61 -10.21
C GLY A 270 8.62 -9.76 -10.06
N PHE A 271 8.81 -8.73 -10.89
CA PHE A 271 9.94 -7.81 -10.79
C PHE A 271 9.48 -6.36 -10.91
N LYS A 272 10.01 -5.50 -10.02
CA LYS A 272 9.72 -4.06 -10.05
C LYS A 272 10.45 -3.36 -11.19
N LYS A 273 9.72 -2.56 -11.98
CA LYS A 273 10.24 -1.73 -13.06
C LYS A 273 9.57 -0.36 -13.08
N GLU A 274 10.37 0.71 -13.16
CA GLU A 274 9.85 2.07 -13.36
C GLU A 274 9.23 2.18 -14.76
N VAL A 275 8.02 2.73 -14.84
CA VAL A 275 7.31 3.00 -16.09
C VAL A 275 7.45 4.50 -16.38
N GLN A 276 8.01 4.81 -17.55
CA GLN A 276 8.23 6.19 -18.02
C GLN A 276 7.02 6.71 -18.82
#